data_AF-A0A6I7MRK6-F1
#
_entry.id   AF-A0A6I7MRK6-F1
#
_cell.length_a   1.000
_cell.length_b   1.000
_cell.length_c   1.000
_cell.angle_alpha   90.00
_cell.angle_beta   90.00
_cell.angle_gamma   90.00
#
_symmetry.space_group_name_H-M   'P 1'
#
loop_
_entity.id
_entity.type
_entity.pdbx_description
1 polymer ?
#
loop_
_entity_poly.entity_id
_entity_poly.type
_entity_poly.pdbx_seq_one_letter_code
_entity_poly.pdbx_strand_id
1 'polypeptide(L)' 'MKNTTKLILANMFALVAVITIISLSKIQGVELGFSSQALVPSVLLLIIPQMGFVYLYWKSLVDRKKVMA' A
#
# COMPACT_ATOMS: atom_id res chain seq x y z
N MET A 1 -20.65 -0.98 8.14
CA MET A 1 -19.90 -1.91 7.24
C MET A 1 -19.33 -1.27 5.97
N LYS A 2 -19.84 -0.13 5.47
CA LYS A 2 -19.37 0.52 4.22
C LYS A 2 -17.90 0.98 4.20
N ASN A 3 -17.25 1.17 5.35
CA ASN A 3 -15.90 1.75 5.41
C ASN A 3 -14.77 0.70 5.32
N THR A 4 -14.95 -0.50 5.87
CA THR A 4 -13.91 -1.55 5.81
C THR A 4 -13.72 -2.07 4.39
N THR A 5 -14.82 -2.30 3.66
CA THR A 5 -14.76 -2.80 2.27
C THR A 5 -14.04 -1.80 1.37
N LYS A 6 -14.32 -0.50 1.52
CA LYS A 6 -13.59 0.57 0.81
C LYS A 6 -12.11 0.59 1.16
N LEU A 7 -11.76 0.34 2.42
CA LEU A 7 -10.39 0.27 2.88
C LEU A 7 -9.61 -0.90 2.24
N ILE A 8 -10.24 -2.07 2.18
CA ILE A 8 -9.66 -3.26 1.53
C ILE A 8 -9.48 -3.03 0.03
N LEU A 9 -10.48 -2.45 -0.63
CA LEU A 9 -10.41 -2.08 -2.05
C LEU A 9 -9.27 -1.08 -2.34
N ALA A 10 -9.12 -0.06 -1.49
CA ALA A 10 -8.02 0.91 -1.62
C ALA A 10 -6.65 0.22 -1.48
N ASN A 11 -6.52 -0.73 -0.56
CA ASN A 11 -5.28 -1.48 -0.38
C ASN A 11 -4.98 -2.42 -1.57
N MET A 12 -5.99 -3.13 -2.08
CA MET A 12 -5.85 -3.93 -3.29
C MET A 12 -5.45 -3.09 -4.49
N PHE A 13 -6.07 -1.92 -4.67
CA PHE A 13 -5.71 -1.00 -5.74
C PHE A 13 -4.28 -0.50 -5.61
N ALA A 14 -3.86 -0.10 -4.41
CA ALA A 14 -2.49 0.31 -4.13
C ALA A 14 -1.49 -0.82 -4.42
N LEU A 15 -1.79 -2.05 -4.01
CA LEU A 15 -0.95 -3.22 -4.30
C LEU A 15 -0.82 -3.46 -5.80
N VAL A 16 -1.92 -3.42 -6.54
CA VAL A 16 -1.92 -3.57 -8.00
C VAL A 16 -1.07 -2.47 -8.64
N ALA A 17 -1.22 -1.22 -8.21
CA ALA A 17 -0.42 -0.11 -8.73
C ALA A 17 1.09 -0.30 -8.48
N VAL A 18 1.49 -0.72 -7.28
CA VAL A 18 2.90 -1.02 -6.95
C VAL A 18 3.44 -2.14 -7.83
N ILE A 19 2.68 -3.23 -8.01
CA ILE A 19 3.07 -4.35 -8.88
C ILE A 19 3.22 -3.88 -10.32
N THR A 20 2.30 -3.05 -10.83
CA THR A 20 2.37 -2.50 -12.19
C THR A 20 3.61 -1.63 -12.37
N ILE A 21 3.92 -0.74 -11.42
CA ILE A 21 5.12 0.10 -11.48
C ILE A 21 6.38 -0.77 -11.53
N ILE A 22 6.51 -1.73 -10.60
CA ILE A 22 7.67 -2.64 -10.56
C ILE A 22 7.80 -3.41 -11.88
N SER A 23 6.69 -3.91 -12.43
CA SER A 23 6.68 -4.67 -13.69
C SER A 23 7.09 -3.81 -14.88
N LEU A 24 6.56 -2.59 -15.01
CA LEU A 24 6.91 -1.67 -16.10
C LEU A 24 8.37 -1.22 -16.01
N SER A 25 8.87 -0.96 -14.80
CA SER A 25 10.29 -0.63 -14.59
C SER A 25 11.21 -1.76 -15.03
N LYS A 26 10.88 -3.02 -14.69
CA LYS A 26 11.64 -4.19 -15.16
C LYS A 26 11.66 -4.31 -16.68
N ILE A 27 10.53 -4.08 -17.35
CA ILE A 27 10.44 -4.12 -18.82
C ILE A 27 11.34 -3.05 -19.47
N GLN A 28 11.45 -1.88 -18.85
CA GLN A 28 12.28 -0.77 -19.33
C GLN A 28 13.77 -0.93 -18.99
N GLY A 29 14.18 -2.05 -18.39
CA GLY A 29 15.57 -2.28 -17.96
C GLY A 29 15.97 -1.49 -16.71
N VAL A 30 15.01 -0.88 -16.01
CA VAL A 30 15.27 -0.26 -14.71
C VAL A 30 15.32 -1.35 -13.67
N GLU A 31 16.50 -1.56 -13.09
CA GLU A 31 16.69 -2.51 -11.99
C GLU A 31 16.03 -1.98 -10.72
N LEU A 32 14.72 -2.20 -10.57
CA LEU A 32 14.01 -2.10 -9.29
C LEU A 32 13.98 -3.49 -8.65
N GLY A 33 14.77 -3.68 -7.60
CA GLY A 33 14.88 -4.94 -6.88
C GLY A 33 15.72 -4.82 -5.61
N PHE A 34 15.61 -5.83 -4.74
CA PHE A 34 16.36 -5.88 -3.48
C PHE A 34 17.89 -6.04 -3.67
N SER A 35 18.36 -6.21 -4.91
CA SER A 35 19.78 -6.31 -5.25
C SER A 35 20.32 -5.08 -5.99
N SER A 36 19.50 -4.06 -6.25
CA SER A 36 19.90 -2.88 -7.02
C SER A 36 20.18 -1.65 -6.15
N GLN A 37 20.89 -0.67 -6.70
CA GLN A 37 21.09 0.64 -6.07
C GLN A 37 19.76 1.37 -5.78
N ALA A 38 18.66 0.94 -6.41
CA ALA A 38 17.31 1.47 -6.23
C ALA A 38 16.50 0.74 -5.13
N LEU A 39 17.16 0.02 -4.22
CA LEU A 39 16.54 -0.68 -3.10
C LEU A 39 15.67 0.24 -2.24
N VAL A 40 16.19 1.41 -1.87
CA VAL A 40 15.46 2.38 -1.04
C VAL A 40 14.15 2.84 -1.71
N PRO A 41 14.16 3.34 -2.96
CA PRO A 41 12.91 3.69 -3.64
C PRO A 41 11.96 2.49 -3.82
N SER A 42 12.49 1.29 -4.09
CA SER A 42 11.68 0.08 -4.26
C SER A 42 10.96 -0.32 -2.96
N VAL A 43 11.66 -0.25 -1.83
CA VAL A 43 11.11 -0.53 -0.50
C VAL A 43 10.07 0.53 -0.12
N LEU A 44 10.36 1.82 -0.36
CA LEU A 44 9.41 2.91 -0.06
C LEU A 44 8.13 2.80 -0.89
N LEU A 45 8.23 2.45 -2.18
CA LEU A 45 7.10 2.20 -3.07
C LEU A 45 6.14 1.14 -2.50
N LEU A 46 6.66 0.17 -1.77
CA LEU A 46 5.88 -0.94 -1.23
C LEU A 46 5.40 -0.68 0.20
N ILE A 47 6.23 -0.08 1.06
CA ILE A 47 5.92 0.16 2.48
C ILE A 47 4.97 1.33 2.67
N ILE A 48 5.14 2.45 1.95
CA ILE A 48 4.33 3.66 2.17
C ILE A 48 2.82 3.38 1.99
N PRO A 49 2.37 2.70 0.92
CA PRO A 49 0.95 2.40 0.75
C PRO A 49 0.41 1.46 1.83
N GLN A 50 1.21 0.47 2.26
CA GLN A 50 0.81 -0.47 3.31
C GLN A 50 0.72 0.21 4.69
N MET A 51 1.63 1.13 5.00
CA MET A 51 1.57 1.95 6.22
C MET A 51 0.32 2.85 6.23
N GLY A 52 -0.03 3.45 5.09
CA GLY A 52 -1.25 4.22 4.93
C GLY A 52 -2.51 3.39 5.21
N PHE A 53 -2.54 2.14 4.73
CA PHE A 53 -3.63 1.21 5.03
C PHE A 53 -3.71 0.88 6.53
N VAL A 54 -2.59 0.53 7.18
CA VAL A 54 -2.56 0.21 8.61
C VAL A 54 -3.08 1.39 9.44
N TYR A 55 -2.65 2.61 9.13
CA TYR A 55 -3.12 3.81 9.81
C TYR A 55 -4.63 4.02 9.65
N LEU A 56 -5.14 3.95 8.42
CA LEU A 56 -6.58 4.15 8.18
C LEU A 56 -7.43 3.01 8.77
N TYR A 57 -6.89 1.80 8.82
CA TYR A 57 -7.54 0.65 9.45
C TYR A 57 -7.65 0.85 10.95
N TRP A 58 -6.53 1.22 11.60
CA TRP A 58 -6.51 1.56 13.03
C TRP A 58 -7.51 2.68 13.34
N LYS A 59 -7.49 3.77 12.57
CA LYS A 59 -8.41 4.89 12.74
C LYS A 59 -9.88 4.44 12.62
N SER A 60 -10.20 3.60 11.64
CA SER A 60 -11.54 3.01 11.50
C SER A 60 -11.96 2.17 12.71
N LEU A 61 -11.03 1.45 13.36
CA LEU A 61 -11.35 0.69 14.58
C LEU A 61 -11.62 1.61 15.77
N VAL A 62 -10.80 2.65 15.95
CA VAL A 62 -10.99 3.66 17.01
C VAL A 62 -12.32 4.39 16.85
N ASP A 63 -12.63 4.83 15.63
CA ASP A 63 -13.87 5.55 15.33
C ASP A 63 -15.11 4.65 15.56
N ARG A 64 -15.05 3.36 15.24
CA ARG A 64 -16.14 2.42 15.57
C ARG A 64 -16.34 2.25 17.07
N LYS A 65 -15.25 2.17 17.84
CA LYS A 65 -15.32 2.05 19.30
C LYS A 65 -15.98 3.28 19.92
N LYS A 66 -15.77 4.47 19.36
CA LYS A 66 -16.34 5.73 19.82
C LYS A 66 -17.82 5.91 19.47
N VAL A 67 -18.32 5.23 18.43
CA VAL A 67 -19.74 5.26 18.03
C VAL A 67 -20.59 4.25 18.80
N MET A 68 -19.97 3.21 19.39
CA MET A 68 -20.66 2.20 20.22
C MET A 68 -20.62 2.51 21.72
N ALA A 69 -19.90 3.55 22.15
CA ALA A 69 -19.83 4.03 23.52
C ALA A 69 -20.72 5.27 23.70
#